data_AF-A0A8T3LSY5-F1
#
_entry.id   AF-A0A8T3LSY5-F1
#
_cell.length_a   1.000
_cell.length_b   1.000
_cell.length_c   1.000
_cell.angle_alpha   90.00
_cell.angle_beta   90.00
_cell.angle_gamma   90.00
#
_symmetry.space_group_name_H-M   'P 1'
#
loop_
_entity.id
_entity.type
_entity.pdbx_description
1 polymer ?
#
loop_
_entity_poly.entity_id
_entity_poly.type
_entity_poly.pdbx_seq_one_letter_code
_entity_poly.pdbx_strand_id
1 'polypeptide(L)'
;MLGRLARATDARRGLVSAAFLGAAGLGAASQFLWLGAKPIATSPQYCECGLLAEEVMSRLMTLNIVGGVQSWLVSGALLAAAVGLVVAGQLGREAGMPGAWQWVAVLTAGFSVVGAVLPLFDVYPFDVLLVVLVAGILFPIWAVWLASRAWDIWPPAELATHALDTEPAADLETRI
;
A
#
# COMPACT_ATOMS: atom_id res chain seq x y z
N MET A 1 5.58 12.16 -27.97
CA MET A 1 5.88 12.12 -26.52
C MET A 1 5.58 10.77 -25.85
N LEU A 2 4.83 9.86 -26.50
CA LEU A 2 4.52 8.49 -26.02
C LEU A 2 5.73 7.55 -25.86
N GLY A 3 6.82 7.76 -26.61
CA GLY A 3 7.99 6.86 -26.61
C GLY A 3 8.84 6.85 -25.32
N ARG A 4 8.60 7.75 -24.35
CA ARG A 4 9.31 7.74 -23.05
C ARG A 4 8.66 6.82 -22.01
N LEU A 5 7.35 6.56 -22.10
CA LEU A 5 6.61 5.75 -21.13
C LEU A 5 6.75 4.23 -21.37
N ALA A 6 7.30 3.84 -22.53
CA ALA A 6 7.51 2.45 -22.95
C ALA A 6 8.92 1.91 -22.61
N ARG A 7 9.82 2.71 -22.02
CA ARG A 7 11.09 2.18 -21.54
C ARG A 7 10.87 1.46 -20.21
N ALA A 8 11.17 0.17 -20.19
CA ALA A 8 11.18 -0.73 -19.03
C ALA A 8 12.12 -0.29 -17.87
N THR A 9 12.68 0.92 -17.91
CA THR A 9 13.64 1.48 -16.95
C THR A 9 13.12 2.69 -16.18
N ASP A 10 11.80 2.90 -16.14
CA ASP A 10 11.22 3.99 -15.36
C ASP A 10 11.32 3.65 -13.85
N ALA A 11 12.40 4.10 -13.21
CA ALA A 11 12.72 3.82 -11.80
C ALA A 11 11.56 4.16 -10.84
N ARG A 12 10.69 5.09 -11.24
CA ARG A 12 9.47 5.46 -10.52
C ARG A 12 8.47 4.31 -10.43
N ARG A 13 8.28 3.51 -11.49
CA ARG A 13 7.37 2.35 -11.45
C ARG A 13 7.90 1.26 -10.54
N GLY A 14 9.21 1.00 -10.59
CA GLY A 14 9.89 0.07 -9.68
C GLY A 14 9.79 0.53 -8.22
N LEU A 15 9.89 1.85 -7.98
CA LEU A 15 9.72 2.42 -6.65
C LEU A 15 8.29 2.25 -6.12
N VAL A 16 7.28 2.49 -6.95
CA VAL A 16 5.87 2.30 -6.56
C VAL A 16 5.59 0.84 -6.22
N SER A 17 6.03 -0.11 -7.04
CA SER A 17 5.81 -1.54 -6.78
C SER A 17 6.57 -2.00 -5.53
N ALA A 18 7.84 -1.60 -5.37
CA ALA A 18 8.62 -1.90 -4.18
C ALA A 18 8.00 -1.30 -2.91
N ALA A 19 7.49 -0.07 -2.98
CA ALA A 19 6.84 0.59 -1.86
C ALA A 19 5.57 -0.15 -1.42
N PHE A 20 4.70 -0.53 -2.36
CA PHE A 20 3.47 -1.25 -2.02
C PHE A 20 3.71 -2.70 -1.60
N LEU A 21 4.66 -3.40 -2.23
CA LEU A 21 5.07 -4.74 -1.79
C LEU A 21 5.71 -4.71 -0.41
N GLY A 22 6.56 -3.72 -0.15
CA GLY A 22 7.16 -3.49 1.16
C GLY A 22 6.09 -3.18 2.22
N ALA A 23 5.15 -2.29 1.91
CA ALA A 23 4.03 -1.98 2.80
C ALA A 23 3.17 -3.21 3.09
N ALA A 24 2.81 -3.97 2.07
CA ALA A 24 2.03 -5.20 2.21
C ALA A 24 2.77 -6.26 3.03
N GLY A 25 4.08 -6.44 2.79
CA GLY A 25 4.92 -7.38 3.53
C GLY A 25 5.05 -7.02 5.00
N LEU A 26 5.33 -5.75 5.31
CA LEU A 26 5.41 -5.25 6.69
C LEU A 26 4.05 -5.37 7.40
N GLY A 27 2.97 -4.99 6.72
CA GLY A 27 1.61 -5.12 7.22
C GLY A 27 1.25 -6.56 7.54
N ALA A 28 1.48 -7.49 6.61
CA ALA A 28 1.22 -8.92 6.81
C ALA A 28 2.06 -9.49 7.95
N ALA A 29 3.37 -9.19 7.99
CA ALA A 29 4.26 -9.63 9.06
C ALA A 29 3.77 -9.14 10.43
N SER A 30 3.30 -7.90 10.54
CA SER A 30 2.74 -7.35 11.78
C SER A 30 1.52 -8.15 12.28
N GLN A 31 0.63 -8.55 11.37
CA GLN A 31 -0.58 -9.32 11.71
C GLN A 31 -0.23 -10.75 12.11
N PHE A 32 0.70 -11.40 11.38
CA PHE A 32 1.17 -12.74 11.75
C PHE A 32 1.86 -12.76 13.12
N LEU A 33 2.67 -11.75 13.42
CA LEU A 33 3.33 -11.60 14.71
C LEU A 33 2.30 -11.47 15.84
N TRP A 34 1.27 -10.64 15.66
CA TRP A 34 0.21 -10.46 16.65
C TRP A 34 -0.63 -11.73 16.84
N LEU A 35 -1.03 -12.38 15.75
CA LEU A 35 -1.80 -13.62 15.78
C LEU A 35 -1.02 -14.77 16.42
N GLY A 36 0.31 -14.84 16.22
CA GLY A 36 1.17 -15.86 16.81
C GLY A 36 1.46 -15.62 18.29
N ALA A 37 1.65 -14.37 18.71
CA ALA A 37 2.01 -14.03 20.08
C ALA A 37 0.83 -14.12 21.06
N LYS A 38 -0.38 -13.74 20.62
CA LYS A 38 -1.58 -13.72 21.46
C LYS A 38 -1.89 -15.05 22.15
N PRO A 39 -1.95 -16.22 21.45
CA PRO A 39 -2.28 -17.49 22.11
C PRO A 39 -1.22 -17.95 23.11
N ILE A 40 0.06 -17.61 22.89
CA ILE A 40 1.14 -17.93 23.82
C ILE A 40 0.97 -17.15 25.13
N ALA A 41 0.60 -15.87 25.04
CA ALA A 41 0.42 -15.02 26.21
C ALA A 41 -0.88 -15.30 26.98
N THR A 42 -1.94 -15.76 26.30
CA THR A 42 -3.28 -15.92 26.91
C THR A 42 -3.69 -17.34 27.24
N SER A 43 -2.96 -18.37 26.78
CA SER A 43 -3.35 -19.75 27.04
C SER A 43 -3.01 -20.19 28.48
N PRO A 44 -3.99 -20.73 29.23
CA PRO A 44 -3.75 -21.25 30.57
C PRO A 44 -2.91 -22.54 30.57
N GLN A 45 -2.73 -23.19 29.41
CA GLN A 45 -1.95 -24.42 29.27
C GLN A 45 -0.44 -24.20 29.43
N TYR A 46 0.00 -22.94 29.33
CA TYR A 46 1.39 -22.55 29.55
C TYR A 46 1.64 -22.00 30.96
N CYS A 47 0.63 -21.96 31.85
CA CYS A 47 0.81 -21.54 33.24
C CYS A 47 1.37 -22.70 34.09
N GLU A 48 2.54 -22.51 34.68
CA GLU A 48 2.99 -23.38 35.77
C GLU A 48 2.44 -22.83 37.10
N CYS A 49 1.60 -23.61 37.77
CA CYS A 49 0.85 -23.20 38.98
C CYS A 49 1.72 -22.78 40.19
N GLY A 50 3.05 -22.77 40.09
CA GLY A 50 3.97 -22.49 41.19
C GLY A 50 4.54 -21.07 41.28
N LEU A 51 4.54 -20.28 40.18
CA LEU A 51 5.24 -18.98 40.08
C LEU A 51 4.36 -17.87 39.46
N LEU A 52 3.12 -17.75 39.96
CA LEU A 52 2.09 -16.84 39.43
C LEU A 52 2.53 -15.38 39.29
N ALA A 53 3.40 -14.87 40.18
CA ALA A 53 3.82 -13.46 40.16
C ALA A 53 4.90 -13.17 39.10
N GLU A 54 6.00 -13.96 39.05
CA GLU A 54 7.03 -13.77 38.03
C GLU A 54 6.51 -14.07 36.61
N GLU A 55 5.59 -15.03 36.47
CA GLU A 55 5.06 -15.42 35.17
C GLU A 55 4.12 -14.36 34.55
N VAL A 56 3.33 -13.67 35.38
CA VAL A 56 2.49 -12.56 34.91
C VAL A 56 3.36 -11.40 34.41
N MET A 57 4.45 -11.09 35.11
CA MET A 57 5.38 -10.02 34.69
C MET A 57 6.10 -10.38 33.39
N SER A 58 6.53 -11.63 33.19
CA SER A 58 7.19 -12.05 31.96
C SER A 58 6.25 -12.03 30.75
N ARG A 59 4.97 -12.39 30.93
CA ARG A 59 3.93 -12.32 29.90
C ARG A 59 3.61 -10.89 29.51
N LEU A 60 3.49 -9.98 30.49
CA LEU A 60 3.29 -8.55 30.22
C LEU A 60 4.47 -7.95 29.47
N MET A 61 5.71 -8.30 29.87
CA MET A 61 6.91 -7.84 29.15
C MET A 61 6.93 -8.35 27.71
N THR A 62 6.57 -9.62 27.50
CA THR A 62 6.48 -10.22 26.15
C THR A 62 5.43 -9.52 25.31
N LEU A 63 4.23 -9.28 25.85
CA LEU A 63 3.16 -8.55 25.16
C LEU A 63 3.59 -7.12 24.81
N ASN A 64 4.30 -6.43 25.70
CA ASN A 64 4.80 -5.08 25.44
C ASN A 64 5.86 -5.06 24.33
N ILE A 65 6.78 -6.03 24.31
CA ILE A 65 7.79 -6.14 23.23
C ILE A 65 7.11 -6.44 21.89
N VAL A 66 6.22 -7.42 21.86
CA VAL A 66 5.46 -7.81 20.66
C VAL A 66 4.61 -6.63 20.16
N GLY A 67 3.90 -5.95 21.05
CA GLY A 67 3.10 -4.76 20.71
C GLY A 67 3.96 -3.63 20.17
N GLY A 68 5.13 -3.38 20.76
CA GLY A 68 6.09 -2.40 20.28
C GLY A 68 6.61 -2.72 18.87
N VAL A 69 7.00 -3.97 18.63
CA VAL A 69 7.44 -4.43 17.30
C VAL A 69 6.31 -4.33 16.27
N GLN A 70 5.10 -4.74 16.64
CA GLN A 70 3.94 -4.63 15.76
C GLN A 70 3.65 -3.17 15.39
N SER A 71 3.65 -2.26 16.37
CA SER A 71 3.46 -0.81 16.15
C SER A 71 4.50 -0.25 15.19
N TRP A 72 5.77 -0.64 15.34
CA TRP A 72 6.86 -0.29 14.43
C TRP A 72 6.62 -0.79 13.00
N LEU A 73 6.22 -2.05 12.84
CA LEU A 73 5.93 -2.64 11.52
C LEU A 73 4.74 -1.96 10.83
N VAL A 74 3.67 -1.68 11.57
CA VAL A 74 2.50 -0.97 11.04
C VAL A 74 2.88 0.45 10.61
N SER A 75 3.63 1.18 11.45
CA SER A 75 4.10 2.53 11.12
C SER A 75 5.02 2.52 9.89
N GLY A 76 5.93 1.55 9.80
CA GLY A 76 6.78 1.34 8.62
C GLY A 76 5.97 1.04 7.36
N ALA A 77 4.93 0.21 7.47
CA ALA A 77 4.03 -0.11 6.35
C ALA A 77 3.28 1.13 5.85
N LEU A 78 2.75 1.96 6.76
CA LEU A 78 2.07 3.20 6.42
C LEU A 78 2.99 4.20 5.72
N LEU A 79 4.22 4.37 6.20
CA LEU A 79 5.20 5.26 5.58
C LEU A 79 5.60 4.77 4.18
N ALA A 80 5.86 3.47 4.02
CA ALA A 80 6.12 2.88 2.71
C ALA A 80 4.94 3.09 1.75
N ALA A 81 3.71 2.87 2.21
CA ALA A 81 2.50 3.11 1.43
C ALA A 81 2.34 4.59 1.05
N ALA A 82 2.66 5.53 1.96
CA ALA A 82 2.63 6.96 1.70
C ALA A 82 3.58 7.36 0.57
N VAL A 83 4.81 6.84 0.58
CA VAL A 83 5.79 7.05 -0.51
C VAL A 83 5.22 6.51 -1.82
N GLY A 84 4.69 5.28 -1.81
CA GLY A 84 4.07 4.67 -2.99
C GLY A 84 2.92 5.51 -3.57
N LEU A 85 2.03 6.01 -2.71
CA LEU A 85 0.89 6.85 -3.08
C LEU A 85 1.31 8.20 -3.66
N VAL A 86 2.34 8.85 -3.11
CA VAL A 86 2.82 10.15 -3.62
C VAL A 86 3.44 9.96 -5.01
N VAL A 87 4.28 8.94 -5.20
CA VAL A 87 4.92 8.66 -6.49
C VAL A 87 3.88 8.22 -7.53
N ALA A 88 2.93 7.37 -7.13
CA ALA A 88 1.80 6.99 -7.97
C ALA A 88 0.95 8.21 -8.36
N GLY A 89 0.66 9.10 -7.40
CA GLY A 89 -0.02 10.38 -7.61
C GLY A 89 0.60 11.23 -8.72
N GLN A 90 1.94 11.35 -8.70
CA GLN A 90 2.68 12.10 -9.73
C GLN A 90 2.64 11.42 -11.09
N LEU A 91 2.84 10.09 -11.13
CA LEU A 91 2.75 9.30 -12.37
C LEU A 91 1.36 9.39 -13.01
N GLY A 92 0.29 9.30 -12.22
CA GLY A 92 -1.08 9.42 -12.73
C GLY A 92 -1.37 10.80 -13.31
N ARG A 93 -0.85 11.88 -12.70
CA ARG A 93 -0.97 13.23 -13.27
C ARG A 93 -0.25 13.34 -14.62
N GLU A 94 0.96 12.80 -14.72
CA GLU A 94 1.71 12.76 -15.99
C GLU A 94 0.98 11.92 -17.06
N ALA A 95 0.22 10.90 -16.65
CA ALA A 95 -0.62 10.06 -17.51
C ALA A 95 -2.01 10.65 -17.83
N GLY A 96 -2.31 11.89 -17.39
CA GLY A 96 -3.58 12.57 -17.69
C GLY A 96 -4.76 12.19 -16.79
N MET A 97 -4.51 11.61 -15.60
CA MET A 97 -5.58 11.34 -14.63
C MET A 97 -6.23 12.62 -14.08
N PRO A 98 -7.52 12.56 -13.70
CA PRO A 98 -8.23 13.71 -13.15
C PRO A 98 -7.61 14.18 -11.82
N GLY A 99 -7.63 15.50 -11.57
CA GLY A 99 -7.04 16.10 -10.37
C GLY A 99 -7.62 15.56 -9.05
N ALA A 100 -8.88 15.12 -9.05
CA ALA A 100 -9.50 14.48 -7.89
C ALA A 100 -8.79 13.18 -7.48
N TRP A 101 -8.25 12.40 -8.43
CA TRP A 101 -7.48 11.19 -8.13
C TRP A 101 -6.16 11.51 -7.42
N GLN A 102 -5.49 12.59 -7.85
CA GLN A 102 -4.29 13.07 -7.19
C GLN A 102 -4.59 13.54 -5.76
N TRP A 103 -5.70 14.24 -5.54
CA TRP A 103 -6.13 14.65 -4.20
C TRP A 103 -6.37 13.46 -3.29
N VAL A 104 -7.04 12.41 -3.77
CA VAL A 104 -7.23 11.18 -2.99
C VAL A 104 -5.88 10.54 -2.64
N ALA A 105 -4.94 10.47 -3.58
CA ALA A 105 -3.61 9.92 -3.33
C ALA A 105 -2.83 10.73 -2.26
N VAL A 106 -2.85 12.06 -2.35
CA VAL A 106 -2.17 12.96 -1.41
C VAL A 106 -2.83 12.92 -0.02
N LEU A 107 -4.16 12.96 0.05
CA LEU A 107 -4.88 12.84 1.32
C LEU A 107 -4.61 11.50 1.99
N THR A 108 -4.66 10.40 1.23
CA THR A 108 -4.37 9.06 1.77
C THR A 108 -2.93 8.99 2.25
N ALA A 109 -1.96 9.52 1.51
CA ALA A 109 -0.57 9.59 1.97
C ALA A 109 -0.42 10.43 3.23
N GLY A 110 -1.07 11.59 3.30
CA GLY A 110 -1.08 12.44 4.49
C GLY A 110 -1.64 11.73 5.72
N PHE A 111 -2.78 11.06 5.58
CA PHE A 111 -3.37 10.27 6.66
C PHE A 111 -2.50 9.08 7.06
N SER A 112 -1.82 8.42 6.11
CA SER A 112 -0.85 7.36 6.43
C SER A 112 0.32 7.89 7.27
N VAL A 113 0.85 9.07 6.94
CA VAL A 113 1.93 9.70 7.72
C VAL A 113 1.44 10.05 9.11
N VAL A 114 0.25 10.66 9.24
CA VAL A 114 -0.34 10.96 10.54
C VAL A 114 -0.55 9.66 11.35
N GLY A 115 -1.05 8.59 10.71
CA GLY A 115 -1.24 7.29 11.34
C GLY A 115 0.04 6.62 11.79
N ALA A 116 1.16 6.84 11.10
CA ALA A 116 2.48 6.35 11.52
C ALA A 116 3.06 7.13 12.70
N VAL A 117 2.59 8.36 12.94
CA VAL A 117 3.12 9.26 13.96
C VAL A 117 2.28 9.25 15.24
N LEU A 118 0.95 9.09 15.14
CA LEU A 118 0.03 9.05 16.28
C LEU A 118 0.42 8.05 17.38
N PRO A 119 0.89 6.82 17.07
CA PRO A 119 1.31 5.86 18.09
C PRO A 119 2.46 6.36 18.98
N LEU A 120 3.25 7.33 18.53
CA LEU A 120 4.33 7.92 19.34
C LEU A 120 3.82 8.83 20.47
N PHE A 121 2.54 9.20 20.42
CA PHE A 121 1.89 10.11 21.35
C PHE A 121 0.80 9.41 22.20
N ASP A 122 0.68 8.08 22.11
CA ASP A 122 -0.31 7.26 22.83
C ASP A 122 -1.78 7.75 22.66
N VAL A 123 -2.12 8.25 21.46
CA VAL A 123 -3.43 8.85 21.16
C VAL A 123 -4.47 7.78 20.77
N TYR A 124 -4.80 6.92 21.71
CA TYR A 124 -5.85 5.91 21.56
C TYR A 124 -7.25 6.52 21.74
N PRO A 125 -8.27 6.17 20.92
CA PRO A 125 -8.28 5.17 19.83
C PRO A 125 -8.13 5.78 18.42
N PHE A 126 -7.70 7.04 18.32
CA PHE A 126 -7.65 7.76 17.04
C PHE A 126 -6.64 7.16 16.06
N ASP A 127 -5.54 6.62 16.58
CA ASP A 127 -4.56 5.84 15.84
C ASP A 127 -5.20 4.65 15.10
N VAL A 128 -6.00 3.83 15.81
CA VAL A 128 -6.68 2.66 15.25
C VAL A 128 -7.74 3.09 14.23
N LEU A 129 -8.54 4.11 14.57
CA LEU A 129 -9.58 4.63 13.67
C LEU A 129 -8.97 5.12 12.35
N LEU A 130 -7.82 5.78 12.42
CA LEU A 130 -7.13 6.29 11.25
C LEU A 130 -6.55 5.17 10.38
N VAL A 131 -5.98 4.13 10.99
CA VAL A 131 -5.54 2.93 10.27
C VAL A 131 -6.71 2.28 9.53
N VAL A 132 -7.87 2.13 10.18
CA VAL A 132 -9.08 1.58 9.55
C VAL A 132 -9.57 2.48 8.40
N LEU A 133 -9.57 3.80 8.57
CA LEU A 133 -9.96 4.75 7.53
C LEU A 133 -9.03 4.62 6.30
N VAL A 134 -7.72 4.60 6.52
CA VAL A 134 -6.73 4.52 5.45
C VAL A 134 -6.80 3.16 4.76
N ALA A 135 -6.61 2.06 5.49
CA ALA A 135 -6.49 0.72 4.93
C ALA A 135 -7.83 0.13 4.47
N GLY A 136 -8.92 0.45 5.18
CA GLY A 136 -10.24 -0.12 4.93
C GLY A 136 -11.12 0.68 3.97
N ILE A 137 -10.86 1.99 3.80
CA ILE A 137 -11.75 2.86 3.01
C ILE A 137 -10.98 3.60 1.91
N LEU A 138 -9.99 4.43 2.27
CA LEU A 138 -9.31 5.30 1.30
C LEU A 138 -8.50 4.50 0.27
N PHE A 139 -7.74 3.52 0.74
CA PHE A 139 -6.88 2.71 -0.11
C PHE A 139 -7.68 1.85 -1.12
N PRO A 140 -8.77 1.15 -0.72
CA PRO A 140 -9.63 0.45 -1.66
C PRO A 140 -10.31 1.37 -2.67
N ILE A 141 -10.83 2.52 -2.24
CA ILE A 141 -11.46 3.49 -3.16
C ILE A 141 -10.45 3.94 -4.22
N TRP A 142 -9.23 4.29 -3.80
CA TRP A 142 -8.16 4.68 -4.71
C TRP A 142 -7.80 3.57 -5.69
N ALA A 143 -7.67 2.33 -5.21
CA ALA A 143 -7.31 1.16 -6.02
C ALA A 143 -8.40 0.82 -7.06
N VAL A 144 -9.67 0.85 -6.66
CA VAL A 144 -10.81 0.63 -7.58
C VAL A 144 -10.84 1.69 -8.66
N TRP A 145 -10.56 2.94 -8.30
CA TRP A 145 -10.58 4.04 -9.27
C TRP A 145 -9.40 3.99 -10.24
N LEU A 146 -8.25 3.52 -9.78
CA LEU A 146 -7.11 3.22 -10.65
C LEU A 146 -7.47 2.08 -11.63
N ALA A 147 -8.06 0.99 -11.13
CA ALA A 147 -8.42 -0.17 -11.94
C ALA A 147 -9.47 0.17 -13.02
N SER A 148 -10.46 1.00 -12.70
CA SER A 148 -11.50 1.38 -13.66
C SER A 148 -11.00 2.26 -14.80
N ARG A 149 -9.91 3.01 -14.58
CA ARG A 149 -9.27 3.87 -15.59
C ARG A 149 -8.05 3.26 -16.25
N ALA A 150 -7.52 2.15 -15.73
CA ALA A 150 -6.35 1.49 -16.28
C ALA A 150 -6.56 1.06 -17.74
N TRP A 151 -7.78 0.65 -18.10
CA TRP A 151 -8.15 0.26 -19.46
C TRP A 151 -8.09 1.41 -20.48
N ASP A 152 -8.45 2.63 -20.06
CA ASP A 152 -8.38 3.82 -20.92
C ASP A 152 -6.93 4.27 -21.16
N ILE A 153 -6.05 4.05 -20.18
CA ILE A 153 -4.68 4.59 -20.14
C ILE A 153 -3.66 3.57 -20.67
N TRP A 154 -3.90 2.28 -20.46
CA TRP A 154 -3.07 1.16 -20.90
C TRP A 154 -3.91 0.11 -21.65
N PRO A 155 -4.25 0.35 -22.92
CA PRO A 155 -4.93 -0.67 -23.71
C PRO A 155 -4.03 -1.92 -23.80
N PRO A 156 -4.60 -3.14 -23.64
CA PRO A 156 -3.85 -4.37 -23.79
C PRO A 156 -3.15 -4.42 -25.16
N ALA A 157 -1.94 -4.97 -25.19
CA ALA A 157 -1.09 -5.02 -26.37
C ALA A 157 -1.78 -5.63 -27.60
N GLU A 158 -2.75 -6.51 -27.37
CA GLU A 158 -3.58 -7.16 -28.39
C GLU A 158 -4.45 -6.17 -29.18
N LEU A 159 -4.90 -5.07 -28.56
CA LEU A 159 -5.65 -4.00 -29.24
C LEU A 159 -4.71 -3.07 -30.04
N ALA A 160 -3.46 -2.92 -29.61
CA ALA A 160 -2.47 -2.10 -30.32
C ALA A 160 -2.02 -2.75 -31.64
N THR A 161 -1.95 -4.09 -31.69
CA THR A 161 -1.64 -4.83 -32.92
C THR A 161 -2.77 -4.74 -33.95
N HIS A 162 -4.04 -4.87 -33.53
CA HIS A 162 -5.17 -4.77 -34.46
C HIS A 162 -5.38 -3.37 -35.05
N ALA A 163 -5.01 -2.30 -34.32
CA ALA A 163 -5.09 -0.94 -34.83
C ALA A 163 -4.08 -0.65 -35.96
N LEU A 164 -2.94 -1.34 -35.97
CA LEU A 164 -1.91 -1.21 -37.02
C LEU A 164 -2.28 -1.95 -38.31
N ASP A 165 -3.12 -2.98 -38.23
CA ASP A 165 -3.54 -3.78 -39.39
C ASP A 165 -4.72 -3.16 -40.16
N THR A 166 -5.36 -2.11 -39.61
CA THR A 166 -6.54 -1.47 -40.23
C THR A 166 -6.24 -0.23 -41.07
N GLU A 167 -4.98 0.13 -41.31
CA GLU A 167 -4.65 1.20 -42.27
C GLU A 167 -4.81 0.63 -43.69
N PRO A 168 -5.86 1.00 -44.46
CA PRO A 168 -6.03 0.47 -45.81
C PRO A 168 -4.90 1.00 -46.69
N ALA A 169 -4.16 0.09 -47.33
CA ALA A 169 -3.09 0.35 -48.29
C ALA A 169 -3.55 1.06 -49.59
N ALA A 170 -4.61 1.87 -49.53
CA ALA A 170 -5.30 2.45 -50.68
C ALA A 170 -4.73 3.79 -51.16
N ASP A 171 -3.70 4.36 -50.52
CA ASP A 171 -3.20 5.71 -50.86
C ASP A 171 -1.75 5.74 -51.41
N LEU A 172 -1.18 4.59 -51.79
CA LEU A 172 0.16 4.51 -52.37
C LEU A 172 0.19 4.46 -53.91
N GLU A 173 -0.96 4.27 -54.57
CA GLU A 173 -1.02 4.08 -56.03
C GLU A 173 -1.27 5.39 -56.83
N THR A 174 -1.51 6.53 -56.17
CA THR A 174 -1.79 7.83 -56.82
C THR A 174 -0.63 8.83 -56.76
N ARG A 175 0.55 8.41 -56.26
CA ARG A 175 1.76 9.25 -56.15
C ARG A 175 2.94 8.76 -57.00
N ILE A 176 2.68 8.21 -58.19
CA ILE A 176 3.69 7.99 -59.24
C ILE A 176 3.22 8.67 -60.52
#